data_AF-A0A2P4XPX6-F1
#
_entry.id   AF-A0A2P4XPX6-F1
#
_cell.length_a   1.000
_cell.length_b   1.000
_cell.length_c   1.000
_cell.angle_alpha   90.00
_cell.angle_beta   90.00
_cell.angle_gamma   90.00
#
_symmetry.space_group_name_H-M   'P 1'
#
loop_
_entity.id
_entity.type
_entity.pdbx_description
1 polymer ?
#
loop_
_entity_poly.entity_id
_entity_poly.type
_entity_poly.pdbx_seq_one_letter_code
_entity_poly.pdbx_strand_id
1 'polypeptide(L)'
;MEGFLVFRKRVRQRRYCILQGETMFVFKSKPTNSASPGAPKKQISVVGVKDAMDLETSVRAALLGGGASDSYDNTLVITTHKSKLVAVDADTHTEKERWLHAMSRIHVNSSENEKAFFESILSADTFDAHMAVTLLHKHRTNVVATELILDRLATYAEENIDDVEFYLQQIVHLIVKTELVATDKLVNLLLSICRAKAYVEHLGNCIHLALQLFWLLEAKIADNDPRTYNLCAKLLMSIEAKVVNQQFELPSTQTADDVTQKLMNIPGMKERLEQMTIENHEHTDKEEVSRPPEMLTSAEHDTGRPMTPSKSGSKHALLLQWMEKERQKRYKYFHLQRDFIKALSDISERMRAVDPPQNRKNLLPGELKELVIPDMAYIPLGRVSDPFCRITRVLTGEGTVFFTHSRAPCLLCSEVIQDQVNFA
;
A
#
# COMPACT_ATOMS: atom_id res chain seq x y z
N MET A 1 26.75 -31.90 12.41
CA MET A 1 28.18 -31.56 12.22
C MET A 1 28.87 -31.53 13.57
N GLU A 2 30.11 -31.99 13.69
CA GLU A 2 30.89 -31.92 14.94
C GLU A 2 32.31 -31.40 14.67
N GLY A 3 32.91 -30.74 15.66
CA GLY A 3 34.27 -30.19 15.52
C GLY A 3 34.68 -29.33 16.70
N PHE A 4 35.94 -28.90 16.72
CA PHE A 4 36.44 -27.97 17.73
C PHE A 4 36.26 -26.53 17.26
N LEU A 5 35.88 -25.68 18.20
CA LEU A 5 35.65 -24.25 17.98
C LEU A 5 36.20 -23.46 19.17
N VAL A 6 36.91 -22.37 18.90
CA VAL A 6 37.51 -21.52 19.93
C VAL A 6 36.64 -20.29 20.15
N PHE A 7 36.00 -20.19 21.31
CA PHE A 7 35.13 -19.05 21.61
C PHE A 7 35.95 -17.84 22.08
N ARG A 8 35.81 -16.70 21.39
CA ARG A 8 36.41 -15.42 21.78
C ARG A 8 35.45 -14.67 22.70
N LYS A 9 35.70 -14.75 24.01
CA LYS A 9 35.04 -13.91 25.02
C LYS A 9 36.09 -13.14 25.81
N ARG A 10 36.21 -13.35 27.14
CA ARG A 10 37.31 -12.78 27.95
C ARG A 10 38.60 -13.60 27.92
N VAL A 11 38.53 -14.89 27.57
CA VAL A 11 39.66 -15.83 27.42
C VAL A 11 39.35 -16.76 26.26
N ARG A 12 40.32 -17.04 25.37
CA ARG A 12 40.17 -18.01 24.28
C ARG A 12 40.00 -19.41 24.88
N GLN A 13 38.85 -20.03 24.63
CA GLN A 13 38.56 -21.37 25.14
C GLN A 13 38.20 -22.29 23.98
N ARG A 14 39.04 -23.30 23.73
CA ARG A 14 38.75 -24.39 22.81
C ARG A 14 37.64 -25.27 23.40
N ARG A 15 36.56 -25.45 22.64
CA ARG A 15 35.40 -26.23 23.03
C ARG A 15 35.06 -27.19 21.91
N TYR A 16 34.50 -28.33 22.28
CA TYR A 16 33.97 -29.27 21.30
C TYR A 16 32.50 -28.92 21.05
N CYS A 17 32.13 -28.75 19.79
CA CYS A 17 30.80 -28.33 19.38
C CYS A 17 30.16 -29.39 18.51
N ILE A 18 28.90 -29.69 18.79
CA ILE A 18 28.05 -30.54 17.93
C ILE A 18 26.86 -29.68 17.50
N LEU A 19 26.67 -29.54 16.20
CA LEU A 19 25.53 -28.89 15.58
C LEU A 19 24.52 -29.94 15.12
N GLN A 20 23.34 -29.88 15.73
CA GLN A 20 22.17 -30.71 15.43
C GLN A 20 21.00 -29.77 15.14
N GLY A 21 20.56 -29.72 13.88
CA GLY A 21 19.60 -28.71 13.42
C GLY A 21 20.11 -27.30 13.73
N GLU A 22 19.23 -26.44 14.23
CA GLU A 22 19.54 -25.05 14.60
C GLU A 22 20.27 -24.92 15.94
N THR A 23 20.45 -26.02 16.67
CA THR A 23 21.06 -26.00 17.99
C THR A 23 22.51 -26.47 17.94
N MET A 24 23.41 -25.59 18.38
CA MET A 24 24.79 -25.93 18.66
C MET A 24 24.98 -26.24 20.16
N PHE A 25 25.37 -27.48 20.44
CA PHE A 25 25.73 -27.96 21.77
C PHE A 25 27.23 -27.81 22.01
N VAL A 26 27.60 -27.12 23.09
CA VAL A 26 28.99 -26.82 23.43
C VAL A 26 29.44 -27.64 24.64
N PHE A 27 30.46 -28.47 24.46
CA PHE A 27 31.03 -29.37 25.45
C PHE A 27 32.43 -28.91 25.89
N LYS A 28 32.87 -29.35 27.07
CA LYS A 28 34.22 -29.03 27.58
C LYS A 28 35.32 -29.81 26.82
N SER A 29 35.05 -31.05 26.48
CA SER A 29 35.93 -31.98 25.78
C SER A 29 35.08 -32.85 24.84
N LYS A 30 35.73 -33.58 23.92
CA LYS A 30 35.05 -34.55 23.06
C LYS A 30 34.39 -35.63 23.93
N PRO A 31 33.07 -35.89 23.80
CA PRO A 31 32.40 -36.93 24.55
C PRO A 31 32.98 -38.31 24.15
N THR A 32 33.32 -39.13 25.14
CA THR A 32 34.03 -40.41 24.95
C THR A 32 33.13 -41.57 24.51
N ASN A 33 31.80 -41.45 24.63
CA ASN A 33 30.84 -42.48 24.21
C ASN A 33 29.75 -41.91 23.30
N SER A 34 29.58 -42.52 22.12
CA SER A 34 28.60 -42.15 21.09
C SER A 34 27.13 -42.38 21.50
N ALA A 35 26.86 -43.11 22.58
CA ALA A 35 25.51 -43.44 23.04
C ALA A 35 24.91 -42.43 24.04
N SER A 36 25.72 -41.57 24.67
CA SER A 36 25.25 -40.50 25.56
C SER A 36 26.33 -39.43 25.75
N PRO A 37 26.38 -38.41 24.89
CA PRO A 37 27.28 -37.28 25.12
C PRO A 37 26.85 -36.61 26.44
N GLY A 38 27.74 -36.60 27.44
CA GLY A 38 27.44 -36.01 28.76
C GLY A 38 26.92 -34.58 28.66
N ALA A 39 26.19 -34.09 29.67
CA ALA A 39 25.40 -32.85 29.59
C ALA A 39 26.17 -31.65 28.97
N PRO A 40 25.60 -30.97 27.95
CA PRO A 40 26.24 -29.85 27.29
C PRO A 40 26.43 -28.69 28.28
N LYS A 41 27.60 -28.05 28.24
CA LYS A 41 27.88 -26.89 29.09
C LYS A 41 27.02 -25.70 28.69
N LYS A 42 26.71 -25.59 27.41
CA LYS A 42 25.89 -24.52 26.86
C LYS A 42 25.20 -24.98 25.58
N GLN A 43 23.95 -24.56 25.44
CA GLN A 43 23.17 -24.70 24.21
C GLN A 43 23.07 -23.32 23.54
N ILE A 44 23.38 -23.25 22.26
CA ILE A 44 23.32 -22.02 21.46
C ILE A 44 22.41 -22.27 20.27
N SER A 45 21.28 -21.57 20.22
CA SER A 45 20.43 -21.55 19.02
C SER A 45 21.08 -20.64 17.98
N VAL A 46 21.49 -21.21 16.85
CA VAL A 46 22.13 -20.53 15.73
C VAL A 46 21.04 -19.99 14.81
N VAL A 47 20.97 -18.66 14.69
CA VAL A 47 20.01 -17.97 13.81
C VAL A 47 20.67 -17.53 12.51
N GLY A 48 21.99 -17.30 12.52
CA GLY A 48 22.71 -16.95 11.31
C GLY A 48 24.20 -16.99 11.55
N VAL A 49 24.99 -17.06 10.47
CA VAL A 49 26.44 -17.07 10.53
C VAL A 49 27.00 -16.21 9.42
N LYS A 50 28.01 -15.41 9.74
CA LYS A 50 28.76 -14.61 8.78
C LYS A 50 30.25 -14.81 8.95
N ASP A 51 30.99 -14.61 7.87
CA ASP A 51 32.44 -14.43 7.96
C ASP A 51 32.74 -13.17 8.77
N ALA A 52 33.78 -13.22 9.61
CA ALA A 52 34.28 -12.04 10.29
C ALA A 52 34.71 -10.93 9.31
N MET A 53 35.18 -11.31 8.11
CA MET A 53 35.64 -10.40 7.07
C MET A 53 34.50 -9.72 6.29
N ASP A 54 33.27 -10.23 6.39
CA ASP A 54 32.09 -9.66 5.74
C ASP A 54 31.37 -8.61 6.60
N LEU A 55 31.79 -8.46 7.87
CA LEU A 55 31.22 -7.47 8.80
C LEU A 55 31.79 -6.07 8.54
N GLU A 56 30.99 -5.03 8.72
CA GLU A 56 31.48 -3.64 8.71
C GLU A 56 32.67 -3.45 9.65
N THR A 57 33.65 -2.64 9.25
CA THR A 57 34.89 -2.39 10.00
C THR A 57 34.64 -1.91 11.43
N SER A 58 33.60 -1.09 11.64
CA SER A 58 33.16 -0.60 12.96
C SER A 58 32.65 -1.74 13.86
N VAL A 59 31.79 -2.62 13.34
CA VAL A 59 31.21 -3.77 14.06
C VAL A 59 32.27 -4.83 14.35
N ARG A 60 33.17 -5.07 13.38
CA ARG A 60 34.30 -5.99 13.51
C ARG A 60 35.25 -5.55 14.62
N ALA A 61 35.60 -4.26 14.67
CA ALA A 61 36.45 -3.70 15.73
C ALA A 61 35.81 -3.78 17.12
N ALA A 62 34.49 -3.57 17.22
CA ALA A 62 33.76 -3.68 18.49
C ALA A 62 33.65 -5.12 19.01
N LEU A 63 33.53 -6.11 18.12
CA LEU A 63 33.36 -7.52 18.49
C LEU A 63 34.69 -8.26 18.68
N LEU A 64 35.70 -7.93 17.88
CA LEU A 64 36.95 -8.69 17.77
C LEU A 64 38.18 -7.91 18.31
N GLY A 65 38.00 -6.65 18.70
CA GLY A 65 39.06 -5.74 19.14
C GLY A 65 39.84 -5.13 17.96
N GLY A 66 40.68 -4.13 18.24
CA GLY A 66 41.57 -3.49 17.25
C GLY A 66 42.87 -4.28 17.05
N GLY A 67 42.80 -5.42 16.37
CA GLY A 67 43.97 -6.21 15.95
C GLY A 67 44.20 -6.16 14.43
N ALA A 68 45.38 -6.59 13.98
CA ALA A 68 45.71 -6.67 12.55
C ALA A 68 44.78 -7.65 11.79
N SER A 69 44.47 -7.34 10.52
CA SER A 69 43.52 -8.07 9.68
C SER A 69 43.79 -9.58 9.64
N ASP A 70 45.05 -9.99 9.53
CA ASP A 70 45.47 -11.40 9.42
C ASP A 70 45.16 -12.25 10.67
N SER A 71 44.74 -11.65 11.78
CA SER A 71 44.36 -12.38 13.01
C SER A 71 42.94 -12.96 12.99
N TYR A 72 42.14 -12.62 11.96
CA TYR A 72 40.72 -12.93 11.87
C TYR A 72 40.34 -13.87 10.71
N ASP A 73 41.32 -14.36 9.95
CA ASP A 73 41.08 -15.16 8.73
C ASP A 73 40.28 -16.45 8.98
N ASN A 74 40.37 -17.02 10.19
CA ASN A 74 39.65 -18.23 10.58
C ASN A 74 38.47 -17.95 11.54
N THR A 75 38.06 -16.68 11.68
CA THR A 75 36.98 -16.27 12.57
C THR A 75 35.63 -16.25 11.84
N LEU A 76 34.60 -16.76 12.52
CA LEU A 76 33.20 -16.73 12.11
C LEU A 76 32.34 -16.14 13.24
N VAL A 77 31.30 -15.41 12.86
CA VAL A 77 30.39 -14.75 13.81
C VAL A 77 29.03 -15.40 13.74
N ILE A 78 28.59 -15.92 14.88
CA ILE A 78 27.32 -16.62 15.04
C ILE A 78 26.32 -15.68 15.69
N THR A 79 25.19 -15.46 15.02
CA THR A 79 24.03 -14.75 15.54
C THR A 79 23.13 -15.73 16.28
N THR A 80 22.67 -15.34 17.47
CA THR A 80 21.81 -16.18 18.31
C THR A 80 20.42 -15.55 18.47
N HIS A 81 19.41 -16.36 18.82
CA HIS A 81 18.01 -15.91 19.01
C HIS A 81 17.84 -14.83 20.10
N LYS A 82 18.83 -14.62 20.98
CA LYS A 82 18.84 -13.53 21.97
C LYS A 82 19.54 -12.26 21.45
N SER A 83 19.70 -12.13 20.13
CA SER A 83 20.44 -11.05 19.44
C SER A 83 21.88 -10.87 19.95
N LYS A 84 22.49 -11.94 20.50
CA LYS A 84 23.89 -11.91 20.93
C LYS A 84 24.75 -12.46 19.81
N LEU A 85 25.73 -11.67 19.39
CA LEU A 85 26.78 -12.08 18.47
C LEU A 85 27.85 -12.82 19.25
N VAL A 86 28.26 -13.97 18.73
CA VAL A 86 29.29 -14.83 19.31
C VAL A 86 30.39 -15.03 18.28
N ALA A 87 31.57 -14.47 18.56
CA ALA A 87 32.76 -14.69 17.73
C ALA A 87 33.43 -16.02 18.10
N VAL A 88 33.74 -16.80 17.07
CA VAL A 88 34.32 -18.12 17.20
C VAL A 88 35.41 -18.29 16.14
N ASP A 89 36.54 -18.91 16.50
CA ASP A 89 37.57 -19.29 15.53
C ASP A 89 37.51 -20.79 15.25
N ALA A 90 37.71 -21.16 13.99
CA ALA A 90 38.04 -22.52 13.58
C ALA A 90 39.56 -22.73 13.63
N ASP A 91 40.01 -23.98 13.80
CA ASP A 91 41.43 -24.30 13.86
C ASP A 91 42.09 -24.19 12.47
N THR A 92 41.32 -24.37 11.39
CA THR A 92 41.78 -24.25 10.00
C THR A 92 40.78 -23.50 9.12
N HIS A 93 41.25 -22.95 8.00
CA HIS A 93 40.40 -22.29 7.01
C HIS A 93 39.34 -23.25 6.44
N THR A 94 39.73 -24.50 6.17
CA THR A 94 38.81 -25.53 5.66
C THR A 94 37.72 -25.91 6.67
N GLU A 95 38.03 -25.90 7.98
CA GLU A 95 37.01 -26.08 9.02
C GLU A 95 36.08 -24.87 9.11
N LYS A 96 36.61 -23.65 9.00
CA LYS A 96 35.78 -22.43 8.93
C LYS A 96 34.77 -22.52 7.79
N GLU A 97 35.21 -22.86 6.58
CA GLU A 97 34.32 -23.00 5.42
C GLU A 97 33.28 -24.10 5.64
N ARG A 98 33.66 -25.25 6.21
CA ARG A 98 32.71 -26.32 6.55
C ARG A 98 31.66 -25.87 7.55
N TRP A 99 32.04 -25.12 8.58
CA TRP A 99 31.12 -24.61 9.60
C TRP A 99 30.21 -23.53 9.03
N LEU A 100 30.74 -22.61 8.24
CA LEU A 100 29.98 -21.61 7.49
C LEU A 100 28.93 -22.27 6.60
N HIS A 101 29.35 -23.22 5.76
CA HIS A 101 28.46 -23.92 4.84
C HIS A 101 27.40 -24.77 5.56
N ALA A 102 27.76 -25.46 6.66
CA ALA A 102 26.79 -26.26 7.41
C ALA A 102 25.75 -25.39 8.13
N MET A 103 26.18 -24.31 8.79
CA MET A 103 25.27 -23.42 9.51
C MET A 103 24.44 -22.55 8.56
N SER A 104 25.00 -22.13 7.41
CA SER A 104 24.25 -21.40 6.38
C SER A 104 23.20 -22.28 5.72
N ARG A 105 23.52 -23.54 5.37
CA ARG A 105 22.54 -24.49 4.81
C ARG A 105 21.37 -24.78 5.75
N ILE A 106 21.62 -24.87 7.06
CA ILE A 106 20.55 -25.09 8.03
C ILE A 106 19.60 -23.88 8.08
N HIS A 107 20.14 -22.67 8.02
CA HIS A 107 19.33 -21.45 7.99
C HIS A 107 18.54 -21.31 6.69
N VAL A 108 19.15 -21.61 5.53
CA VAL A 108 18.46 -21.60 4.23
C VAL A 108 17.34 -22.65 4.20
N ASN A 109 17.62 -23.88 4.63
CA ASN A 109 16.60 -24.93 4.68
C ASN A 109 15.48 -24.60 5.68
N SER A 110 15.79 -23.94 6.80
CA SER A 110 14.78 -23.48 7.77
C SER A 110 13.89 -22.40 7.17
N SER A 111 14.47 -21.41 6.48
CA SER A 111 13.71 -20.38 5.77
C SER A 111 12.84 -20.95 4.63
N GLU A 112 13.33 -21.95 3.89
CA GLU A 112 12.53 -22.63 2.85
C GLU A 112 11.39 -23.46 3.45
N ASN A 113 11.64 -24.15 4.57
CA ASN A 113 10.60 -24.91 5.28
C ASN A 113 9.55 -23.99 5.90
N GLU A 114 9.95 -22.83 6.45
CA GLU A 114 9.02 -21.81 6.95
C GLU A 114 8.17 -21.25 5.80
N LYS A 115 8.79 -20.94 4.66
CA LYS A 115 8.08 -20.48 3.46
C LYS A 115 7.05 -21.50 3.00
N ALA A 116 7.44 -22.77 2.86
CA ALA A 116 6.55 -23.86 2.45
C ALA A 116 5.41 -24.08 3.45
N PHE A 117 5.66 -23.93 4.75
CA PHE A 117 4.62 -24.00 5.78
C PHE A 117 3.56 -22.89 5.63
N PHE A 118 4.00 -21.64 5.46
CA PHE A 118 3.07 -20.52 5.24
C PHE A 118 2.35 -20.63 3.90
N GLU A 119 3.03 -21.03 2.83
CA GLU A 119 2.40 -21.29 1.53
C GLU A 119 1.32 -22.37 1.64
N SER A 120 1.55 -23.46 2.40
CA SER A 120 0.53 -24.49 2.64
C SER A 120 -0.68 -23.95 3.39
N ILE A 121 -0.50 -23.03 4.35
CA ILE A 121 -1.62 -22.42 5.09
C ILE A 121 -2.40 -21.45 4.19
N LEU A 122 -1.69 -20.66 3.39
CA LEU A 122 -2.27 -19.64 2.51
C LEU A 122 -2.95 -20.23 1.27
N SER A 123 -2.56 -21.44 0.88
CA SER A 123 -3.18 -22.20 -0.22
C SER A 123 -4.42 -22.98 0.22
N ALA A 124 -4.78 -22.95 1.50
CA ALA A 124 -6.02 -23.57 1.95
C ALA A 124 -7.24 -22.82 1.39
N ASP A 125 -8.29 -23.56 0.99
CA ASP A 125 -9.55 -23.00 0.48
C ASP A 125 -10.32 -22.15 1.52
N THR A 126 -9.86 -22.14 2.77
CA THR A 126 -10.41 -21.36 3.87
C THR A 126 -9.76 -19.98 4.03
N PHE A 127 -8.97 -19.52 3.06
CA PHE A 127 -8.31 -18.21 3.13
C PHE A 127 -9.31 -17.08 2.88
N ASP A 128 -9.48 -16.20 3.86
CA ASP A 128 -10.30 -15.00 3.82
C ASP A 128 -9.53 -13.78 4.36
N ALA A 129 -10.12 -12.57 4.24
CA ALA A 129 -9.47 -11.36 4.74
C ALA A 129 -9.25 -11.41 6.28
N HIS A 130 -10.15 -12.08 7.01
CA HIS A 130 -10.03 -12.27 8.45
C HIS A 130 -8.77 -13.06 8.83
N MET A 131 -8.53 -14.19 8.17
CA MET A 131 -7.35 -15.04 8.34
C MET A 131 -6.10 -14.25 7.98
N ALA A 132 -6.11 -13.52 6.86
CA ALA A 132 -4.99 -12.70 6.43
C ALA A 132 -4.58 -11.68 7.51
N VAL A 133 -5.52 -10.89 8.02
CA VAL A 133 -5.27 -9.87 9.05
C VAL A 133 -4.84 -10.50 10.38
N THR A 134 -5.43 -11.64 10.75
CA THR A 134 -5.05 -12.38 11.96
C THR A 134 -3.62 -12.89 11.87
N LEU A 135 -3.22 -13.48 10.73
CA LEU A 135 -1.88 -13.96 10.48
C LEU A 135 -0.87 -12.81 10.43
N LEU A 136 -1.22 -11.68 9.79
CA LEU A 136 -0.39 -10.46 9.79
C LEU A 136 -0.15 -9.95 11.20
N HIS A 137 -1.19 -9.89 12.05
CA HIS A 137 -1.04 -9.46 13.43
C HIS A 137 -0.16 -10.41 14.26
N LYS A 138 -0.33 -11.73 14.06
CA LYS A 138 0.40 -12.78 14.79
C LYS A 138 1.87 -12.87 14.38
N HIS A 139 2.16 -12.74 13.08
CA HIS A 139 3.49 -12.93 12.50
C HIS A 139 4.18 -11.63 12.06
N ARG A 140 3.74 -10.48 12.58
CA ARG A 140 4.24 -9.12 12.25
C ARG A 140 5.76 -8.91 12.32
N THR A 141 6.48 -9.73 13.08
CA THR A 141 7.94 -9.66 13.21
C THR A 141 8.68 -10.56 12.21
N ASN A 142 7.99 -11.51 11.58
CA ASN A 142 8.57 -12.41 10.58
C ASN A 142 8.34 -11.80 9.19
N VAL A 143 9.45 -11.42 8.54
CA VAL A 143 9.44 -10.80 7.21
C VAL A 143 8.82 -11.74 6.18
N VAL A 144 9.33 -12.97 6.09
CA VAL A 144 8.91 -13.97 5.09
C VAL A 144 7.41 -14.24 5.20
N ALA A 145 6.92 -14.46 6.41
CA ALA A 145 5.49 -14.67 6.64
C ALA A 145 4.66 -13.45 6.22
N THR A 146 5.07 -12.25 6.64
CA THR A 146 4.37 -11.01 6.29
C THR A 146 4.29 -10.85 4.77
N GLU A 147 5.40 -11.01 4.06
CA GLU A 147 5.41 -10.84 2.60
C GLU A 147 4.47 -11.82 1.88
N LEU A 148 4.49 -13.10 2.24
CA LEU A 148 3.62 -14.10 1.62
C LEU A 148 2.13 -13.81 1.88
N ILE A 149 1.78 -13.40 3.10
CA ILE A 149 0.40 -13.06 3.45
C ILE A 149 -0.06 -11.83 2.65
N LEU A 150 0.80 -10.82 2.47
CA LEU A 150 0.47 -9.62 1.69
C LEU A 150 0.29 -9.92 0.21
N ASP A 151 1.16 -10.75 -0.37
CA ASP A 151 1.05 -11.14 -1.77
C ASP A 151 -0.25 -11.92 -2.01
N ARG A 152 -0.61 -12.85 -1.11
CA ARG A 152 -1.88 -13.59 -1.19
C ARG A 152 -3.10 -12.69 -0.99
N LEU A 153 -3.04 -11.75 -0.04
CA LEU A 153 -4.11 -10.78 0.22
C LEU A 153 -4.31 -9.84 -0.98
N ALA A 154 -3.24 -9.46 -1.68
CA ALA A 154 -3.33 -8.67 -2.91
C ALA A 154 -4.16 -9.39 -3.97
N THR A 155 -3.85 -10.67 -4.23
CA THR A 155 -4.59 -11.49 -5.18
C THR A 155 -6.03 -11.70 -4.75
N TYR A 156 -6.27 -11.96 -3.46
CA TYR A 156 -7.62 -12.14 -2.91
C TYR A 156 -8.48 -10.88 -3.06
N ALA A 157 -7.89 -9.70 -2.86
CA ALA A 157 -8.56 -8.41 -2.98
C ALA A 157 -9.02 -8.09 -4.42
N GLU A 158 -8.45 -8.72 -5.45
CA GLU A 158 -8.90 -8.55 -6.84
C GLU A 158 -10.30 -9.14 -7.06
N GLU A 159 -10.65 -10.22 -6.35
CA GLU A 159 -11.95 -10.90 -6.48
C GLU A 159 -12.93 -10.54 -5.35
N ASN A 160 -12.42 -10.30 -4.13
CA ASN A 160 -13.23 -10.11 -2.93
C ASN A 160 -12.94 -8.76 -2.24
N ILE A 161 -13.09 -7.67 -2.98
CA ILE A 161 -12.74 -6.33 -2.51
C ILE A 161 -13.52 -5.90 -1.25
N ASP A 162 -14.81 -6.24 -1.16
CA ASP A 162 -15.66 -5.86 -0.01
C ASP A 162 -15.21 -6.52 1.30
N ASP A 163 -14.74 -7.77 1.24
CA ASP A 163 -14.24 -8.47 2.43
C ASP A 163 -12.95 -7.81 2.94
N VAL A 164 -12.08 -7.39 2.03
CA VAL A 164 -10.84 -6.68 2.38
C VAL A 164 -11.12 -5.26 2.89
N GLU A 165 -12.09 -4.56 2.28
CA GLU A 165 -12.57 -3.24 2.70
C GLU A 165 -13.05 -3.26 4.15
N PHE A 166 -13.80 -4.29 4.55
CA PHE A 166 -14.29 -4.43 5.92
C PHE A 166 -13.16 -4.39 6.96
N TYR A 167 -11.98 -4.92 6.62
CA TYR A 167 -10.80 -4.93 7.48
C TYR A 167 -9.81 -3.78 7.24
N LEU A 168 -10.15 -2.80 6.41
CA LEU A 168 -9.27 -1.69 6.03
C LEU A 168 -8.74 -0.93 7.25
N GLN A 169 -9.58 -0.73 8.26
CA GLN A 169 -9.19 -0.04 9.50
C GLN A 169 -8.10 -0.81 10.26
N GLN A 170 -8.23 -2.13 10.34
CA GLN A 170 -7.30 -3.03 11.00
C GLN A 170 -5.98 -3.09 10.23
N ILE A 171 -6.04 -3.13 8.90
CA ILE A 171 -4.85 -3.09 8.03
C ILE A 171 -4.08 -1.78 8.24
N VAL A 172 -4.76 -0.63 8.23
CA VAL A 172 -4.11 0.67 8.48
C VAL A 172 -3.58 0.76 9.91
N HIS A 173 -4.30 0.22 10.89
CA HIS A 173 -3.80 0.15 12.26
C HIS A 173 -2.50 -0.64 12.36
N LEU A 174 -2.41 -1.78 11.67
CA LEU A 174 -1.20 -2.58 11.61
C LEU A 174 -0.05 -1.76 11.01
N ILE A 175 -0.27 -1.07 9.88
CA ILE A 175 0.74 -0.21 9.24
C ILE A 175 1.27 0.88 10.18
N VAL A 176 0.34 1.59 10.81
CA VAL A 176 0.65 2.84 11.51
C VAL A 176 1.24 2.58 12.89
N LYS A 177 0.74 1.56 13.61
CA LYS A 177 1.15 1.28 15.00
C LYS A 177 2.21 0.21 15.14
N THR A 178 2.38 -0.64 14.13
CA THR A 178 3.34 -1.73 14.20
C THR A 178 4.59 -1.30 13.44
N GLU A 179 5.76 -1.40 14.07
CA GLU A 179 7.05 -1.41 13.37
C GLU A 179 7.15 -2.70 12.53
N LEU A 180 6.28 -2.83 11.53
CA LEU A 180 6.28 -3.94 10.59
C LEU A 180 7.55 -3.84 9.76
N VAL A 181 8.27 -4.95 9.71
CA VAL A 181 9.55 -5.04 9.00
C VAL A 181 9.38 -4.77 7.49
N ALA A 182 8.17 -5.00 6.94
CA ALA A 182 7.82 -4.81 5.53
C ALA A 182 6.80 -3.67 5.30
N THR A 183 6.97 -2.53 5.96
CA THR A 183 6.06 -1.37 5.84
C THR A 183 5.84 -0.95 4.38
N ASP A 184 6.90 -0.90 3.55
CA ASP A 184 6.81 -0.48 2.14
C ASP A 184 5.96 -1.43 1.28
N LYS A 185 6.04 -2.75 1.48
CA LYS A 185 5.18 -3.72 0.76
C LYS A 185 3.71 -3.56 1.13
N LEU A 186 3.43 -3.28 2.40
CA LEU A 186 2.07 -3.07 2.87
C LEU A 186 1.47 -1.74 2.39
N VAL A 187 2.29 -0.68 2.26
CA VAL A 187 1.92 0.54 1.54
C VAL A 187 1.60 0.24 0.07
N ASN A 188 2.44 -0.55 -0.60
CA ASN A 188 2.21 -0.95 -1.99
C ASN A 188 0.94 -1.80 -2.13
N LEU A 189 0.62 -2.67 -1.16
CA LEU A 189 -0.63 -3.42 -1.11
C LEU A 189 -1.82 -2.46 -1.08
N LEU A 190 -1.87 -1.50 -0.14
CA LEU A 190 -2.98 -0.55 -0.09
C LEU A 190 -3.16 0.22 -1.40
N LEU A 191 -2.05 0.69 -1.97
CA LEU A 191 -2.08 1.37 -3.26
C LEU A 191 -2.54 0.43 -4.38
N SER A 192 -2.20 -0.86 -4.33
CA SER A 192 -2.64 -1.88 -5.29
C SER A 192 -4.13 -2.17 -5.17
N ILE A 193 -4.65 -2.29 -3.94
CA ILE A 193 -6.08 -2.51 -3.68
C ILE A 193 -6.88 -1.30 -4.19
N CYS A 194 -6.40 -0.07 -3.98
CA CYS A 194 -7.02 1.13 -4.55
C CYS A 194 -6.98 1.20 -6.08
N ARG A 195 -6.10 0.42 -6.73
CA ARG A 195 -5.95 0.30 -8.19
C ARG A 195 -6.60 -0.97 -8.76
N ALA A 196 -7.25 -1.78 -7.92
CA ALA A 196 -7.82 -3.05 -8.34
C ALA A 196 -8.95 -2.80 -9.35
N LYS A 197 -9.07 -3.72 -10.32
CA LYS A 197 -9.90 -3.63 -11.54
C LYS A 197 -11.41 -3.46 -11.33
N ALA A 198 -11.91 -3.45 -10.09
CA ALA A 198 -13.31 -3.29 -9.73
C ALA A 198 -13.92 -1.92 -10.10
N TYR A 199 -13.21 -1.06 -10.83
CA TYR A 199 -13.73 0.21 -11.34
C TYR A 199 -13.65 0.26 -12.87
N VAL A 200 -14.61 -0.43 -13.51
CA VAL A 200 -14.62 -0.69 -14.96
C VAL A 200 -14.98 0.54 -15.81
N GLU A 201 -15.46 1.65 -15.23
CA GLU A 201 -15.85 2.81 -16.05
C GLU A 201 -14.88 4.00 -16.06
N HIS A 202 -14.07 4.20 -15.02
CA HIS A 202 -13.08 5.28 -14.99
C HIS A 202 -11.68 4.79 -14.57
N LEU A 203 -10.94 4.24 -15.52
CA LEU A 203 -9.49 3.99 -15.40
C LEU A 203 -9.01 3.09 -14.24
N GLY A 204 -9.87 2.26 -13.64
CA GLY A 204 -9.47 1.19 -12.73
C GLY A 204 -9.10 1.58 -11.29
N ASN A 205 -9.32 2.83 -10.87
CA ASN A 205 -9.03 3.24 -9.49
C ASN A 205 -10.31 3.41 -8.66
N CYS A 206 -10.37 2.75 -7.50
CA CYS A 206 -11.49 2.87 -6.56
C CYS A 206 -11.37 4.18 -5.74
N ILE A 207 -12.04 5.24 -6.19
CA ILE A 207 -12.09 6.54 -5.48
C ILE A 207 -12.71 6.37 -4.09
N HIS A 208 -13.69 5.48 -3.95
CA HIS A 208 -14.35 5.21 -2.68
C HIS A 208 -13.37 4.74 -1.61
N LEU A 209 -12.60 3.69 -1.92
CA LEU A 209 -11.58 3.16 -1.02
C LEU A 209 -10.48 4.18 -0.74
N ALA A 210 -10.09 4.96 -1.76
CA ALA A 210 -9.13 6.05 -1.59
C ALA A 210 -9.62 7.10 -0.58
N LEU A 211 -10.91 7.48 -0.64
CA LEU A 211 -11.54 8.41 0.31
C LEU A 211 -11.62 7.82 1.72
N GLN A 212 -12.01 6.55 1.86
CA GLN A 212 -12.06 5.87 3.15
C GLN A 212 -10.67 5.81 3.82
N LEU A 213 -9.63 5.44 3.05
CA LEU A 213 -8.25 5.48 3.52
C LEU A 213 -7.82 6.89 3.90
N PHE A 214 -8.18 7.88 3.08
CA PHE A 214 -7.85 9.28 3.32
C PHE A 214 -8.43 9.78 4.65
N TRP A 215 -9.73 9.55 4.90
CA TRP A 215 -10.36 9.95 6.17
C TRP A 215 -9.77 9.23 7.38
N LEU A 216 -9.45 7.94 7.25
CA LEU A 216 -8.83 7.20 8.34
C LEU A 216 -7.43 7.72 8.69
N LEU A 217 -6.64 8.07 7.68
CA LEU A 217 -5.31 8.64 7.86
C LEU A 217 -5.36 10.08 8.38
N GLU A 218 -6.30 10.91 7.91
CA GLU A 218 -6.53 12.26 8.48
C GLU A 218 -6.90 12.19 9.96
N ALA A 219 -7.78 11.25 10.35
CA ALA A 219 -8.11 11.04 11.76
C ALA A 219 -6.87 10.65 12.59
N LYS A 220 -5.98 9.83 12.03
CA LYS A 220 -4.70 9.45 12.67
C LYS A 220 -3.71 10.61 12.76
N ILE A 221 -3.71 11.52 11.80
CA ILE A 221 -2.89 12.73 11.85
C ILE A 221 -3.41 13.68 12.93
N ALA A 222 -4.74 13.83 13.05
CA ALA A 222 -5.36 14.65 14.08
C ALA A 222 -5.05 14.19 15.51
N ASP A 223 -4.75 12.89 15.71
CA ASP A 223 -4.26 12.34 16.99
C ASP A 223 -2.88 12.93 17.40
N ASN A 224 -2.14 13.59 16.47
CA ASN A 224 -0.87 14.28 16.68
C ASN A 224 0.26 13.43 17.32
N ASP A 225 0.27 12.11 17.08
CA ASP A 225 1.37 11.25 17.54
C ASP A 225 2.63 11.45 16.66
N PRO A 226 3.76 11.95 17.21
CA PRO A 226 4.98 12.21 16.44
C PRO A 226 5.57 10.98 15.77
N ARG A 227 5.32 9.78 16.31
CA ARG A 227 5.89 8.53 15.79
C ARG A 227 5.24 8.11 14.48
N THR A 228 3.95 8.41 14.33
CA THR A 228 3.11 7.94 13.22
C THR A 228 2.83 9.01 12.19
N TYR A 229 2.93 10.29 12.58
CA TYR A 229 2.60 11.45 11.75
C TYR A 229 3.26 11.41 10.37
N ASN A 230 4.58 11.22 10.32
CA ASN A 230 5.34 11.23 9.04
C ASN A 230 4.90 10.11 8.10
N LEU A 231 4.60 8.92 8.64
CA LEU A 231 4.14 7.79 7.85
C LEU A 231 2.73 8.06 7.30
N CYS A 232 1.80 8.54 8.14
CA CYS A 232 0.45 8.89 7.72
C CYS A 232 0.46 10.00 6.66
N ALA A 233 1.26 11.05 6.84
CA ALA A 233 1.41 12.13 5.88
C ALA A 233 1.97 11.62 4.53
N LYS A 234 3.02 10.78 4.56
CA LYS A 234 3.58 10.16 3.36
C LYS A 234 2.56 9.28 2.63
N LEU A 235 1.74 8.54 3.37
CA LEU A 235 0.67 7.70 2.83
C LEU A 235 -0.43 8.53 2.18
N LEU A 236 -0.87 9.62 2.83
CA LEU A 236 -1.85 10.55 2.25
C LEU A 236 -1.35 11.14 0.93
N MET A 237 -0.13 11.67 0.91
CA MET A 237 0.47 12.19 -0.32
C MET A 237 0.61 11.10 -1.39
N SER A 238 0.91 9.86 -0.98
CA SER A 238 1.02 8.73 -1.91
C SER A 238 -0.34 8.36 -2.53
N ILE A 239 -1.43 8.36 -1.75
CA ILE A 239 -2.78 8.09 -2.27
C ILE A 239 -3.17 9.17 -3.28
N GLU A 240 -2.96 10.44 -2.92
CA GLU A 240 -3.29 11.56 -3.80
C GLU A 240 -2.47 11.51 -5.10
N ALA A 241 -1.16 11.29 -5.03
CA ALA A 241 -0.31 11.23 -6.23
C ALA A 241 -0.54 9.96 -7.07
N LYS A 242 -0.67 8.79 -6.44
CA LYS A 242 -0.59 7.48 -7.12
C LYS A 242 -1.94 6.85 -7.44
N VAL A 243 -3.04 7.35 -6.86
CA VAL A 243 -4.40 6.85 -7.07
C VAL A 243 -5.28 7.95 -7.66
N VAL A 244 -5.31 9.13 -7.04
CA VAL A 244 -6.20 10.23 -7.46
C VAL A 244 -5.65 10.94 -8.69
N ASN A 245 -4.39 11.37 -8.62
CA ASN A 245 -3.71 12.14 -9.66
C ASN A 245 -2.80 11.28 -10.55
N GLN A 246 -3.09 9.98 -10.63
CA GLN A 246 -2.26 9.05 -11.39
C GLN A 246 -2.21 9.47 -12.87
N GLN A 247 -1.03 9.89 -13.29
CA GLN A 247 -0.72 10.11 -14.69
C GLN A 247 -0.48 8.77 -15.37
N PHE A 248 -0.81 8.72 -16.65
CA PHE A 248 -0.50 7.55 -17.45
C PHE A 248 1.00 7.53 -17.77
N GLU A 249 1.71 6.58 -17.20
CA GLU A 249 3.11 6.33 -17.55
C GLU A 249 3.16 5.23 -18.61
N LEU A 250 3.55 5.59 -19.83
CA LEU A 250 3.88 4.62 -20.87
C LEU A 250 5.16 3.87 -20.45
N PRO A 251 5.14 2.53 -20.35
CA PRO A 251 6.37 1.78 -20.14
C PRO A 251 7.32 2.06 -21.30
N SER A 252 8.53 2.57 -21.01
CA SER A 252 9.55 2.95 -21.99
C SER A 252 10.00 1.80 -22.91
N THR A 253 9.54 0.57 -22.66
CA THR A 253 9.84 -0.65 -23.40
C THR A 253 8.70 -1.14 -24.31
N GLN A 254 7.51 -0.51 -24.30
CA GLN A 254 6.37 -0.87 -25.16
C GLN A 254 6.17 0.24 -26.21
N THR A 255 5.97 -0.13 -27.48
CA THR A 255 5.64 0.84 -28.54
C THR A 255 4.28 1.47 -28.23
N ALA A 256 4.11 2.75 -28.58
CA ALA A 256 2.84 3.48 -28.38
C ALA A 256 1.64 2.75 -29.02
N ASP A 257 1.88 2.00 -30.10
CA ASP A 257 0.88 1.19 -30.80
C ASP A 257 0.39 -0.01 -29.97
N ASP A 258 1.26 -0.71 -29.23
CA ASP A 258 0.89 -1.87 -28.41
C ASP A 258 0.00 -1.47 -27.23
N VAL A 259 0.28 -0.32 -26.62
CA VAL A 259 -0.49 0.23 -25.51
C VAL A 259 -1.84 0.75 -26.01
N THR A 260 -1.85 1.42 -27.17
CA THR A 260 -3.10 1.84 -27.83
C THR A 260 -3.98 0.65 -28.17
N GLN A 261 -3.41 -0.46 -28.66
CA GLN A 261 -4.18 -1.69 -28.90
C GLN A 261 -4.76 -2.29 -27.61
N LYS A 262 -3.98 -2.39 -26.53
CA LYS A 262 -4.48 -2.88 -25.24
C LYS A 262 -5.60 -2.02 -24.66
N LEU A 263 -5.50 -0.70 -24.80
CA LEU A 263 -6.52 0.25 -24.32
C LEU A 263 -7.78 0.23 -25.20
N MET A 264 -7.64 0.01 -26.51
CA MET A 264 -8.78 -0.17 -27.43
C MET A 264 -9.52 -1.51 -27.24
N ASN A 265 -8.93 -2.45 -26.50
CA ASN A 265 -9.57 -3.71 -26.10
C ASN A 265 -10.43 -3.55 -24.82
N ILE A 266 -10.45 -2.36 -24.20
CA ILE A 266 -11.38 -2.07 -23.10
C ILE A 266 -12.82 -2.05 -23.65
N PRO A 267 -13.77 -2.77 -23.04
CA PRO A 267 -15.17 -2.74 -23.46
C PRO A 267 -15.73 -1.31 -23.55
N GLY A 268 -16.46 -0.98 -24.62
CA GLY A 268 -17.07 0.33 -24.82
C GLY A 268 -16.11 1.49 -25.15
N MET A 269 -14.79 1.26 -25.22
CA MET A 269 -13.81 2.34 -25.44
C MET A 269 -13.95 3.02 -26.80
N LYS A 270 -14.33 2.28 -27.84
CA LYS A 270 -14.57 2.83 -29.19
C LYS A 270 -15.75 3.81 -29.20
N GLU A 271 -16.87 3.41 -28.59
CA GLU A 271 -18.07 4.24 -28.48
C GLU A 271 -17.81 5.51 -27.66
N ARG A 272 -17.05 5.39 -26.56
CA ARG A 272 -16.67 6.55 -25.72
C ARG A 272 -15.76 7.55 -26.45
N LEU A 273 -14.82 7.07 -27.27
CA LEU A 273 -13.97 7.94 -28.09
C LEU A 273 -14.77 8.61 -29.22
N GLU A 274 -15.75 7.92 -29.80
CA GLU A 274 -16.67 8.48 -30.79
C GLU A 274 -17.55 9.58 -30.16
N GLN A 275 -18.10 9.35 -28.97
CA GLN A 275 -18.87 10.34 -28.22
C GLN A 275 -18.05 11.58 -27.85
N MET A 276 -16.78 11.40 -27.45
CA MET A 276 -15.86 12.52 -27.21
C MET A 276 -15.51 13.28 -28.49
N THR A 277 -15.45 12.61 -29.63
CA THR A 277 -15.23 13.28 -30.93
C THR A 277 -16.43 14.16 -31.28
N ILE A 278 -17.65 13.70 -31.02
CA ILE A 278 -18.90 14.46 -31.21
C ILE A 278 -18.96 15.67 -30.26
N GLU A 279 -18.70 15.47 -28.96
CA GLU A 279 -18.64 16.55 -27.96
C GLU A 279 -17.62 17.64 -28.36
N ASN A 280 -16.44 17.24 -28.86
CA ASN A 280 -15.42 18.19 -29.31
C ASN A 280 -15.90 18.97 -30.55
N HIS A 281 -16.60 18.35 -31.50
CA HIS A 281 -17.15 19.06 -32.67
C HIS A 281 -18.24 20.06 -32.26
N GLU A 282 -19.16 19.68 -31.37
CA GLU A 282 -20.21 20.58 -30.88
C GLU A 282 -19.67 21.78 -30.08
N HIS A 283 -18.55 21.60 -29.36
CA HIS A 283 -17.87 22.70 -28.67
C HIS A 283 -17.16 23.64 -29.66
N THR A 284 -16.60 23.10 -30.75
CA THR A 284 -15.93 23.89 -31.79
C THR A 284 -16.95 24.72 -32.58
N ASP A 285 -18.11 24.14 -32.90
CA ASP A 285 -19.20 24.84 -33.61
C ASP A 285 -19.85 25.95 -32.76
N LYS A 286 -19.87 25.81 -31.42
CA LYS A 286 -20.35 26.87 -30.52
C LYS A 286 -19.37 28.03 -30.34
N GLU A 287 -18.06 27.77 -30.44
CA GLU A 287 -17.03 28.82 -30.39
C GLU A 287 -16.94 29.62 -31.69
N GLU A 288 -17.20 29.01 -32.85
CA GLU A 288 -17.16 29.72 -34.16
C GLU A 288 -18.34 30.69 -34.35
N VAL A 289 -19.51 30.42 -33.77
CA VAL A 289 -20.71 31.30 -33.90
C VAL A 289 -20.58 32.60 -33.08
N SER A 290 -19.56 32.73 -32.22
CA SER A 290 -19.41 33.87 -31.29
C SER A 290 -18.40 34.95 -31.72
N ARG A 291 -17.78 34.87 -32.92
CA ARG A 291 -16.86 35.92 -33.42
C ARG A 291 -17.51 36.83 -34.48
N PRO A 292 -17.48 38.17 -34.31
CA PRO A 292 -17.92 39.09 -35.36
C PRO A 292 -16.96 39.10 -36.56
N PRO A 293 -17.44 39.33 -37.79
CA PRO A 293 -16.62 39.32 -39.00
C PRO A 293 -15.97 40.69 -39.22
N GLU A 294 -14.63 40.77 -39.17
CA GLU A 294 -13.88 41.90 -39.71
C GLU A 294 -13.02 41.49 -40.90
N MET A 295 -13.05 42.38 -41.90
CA MET A 295 -12.66 42.26 -43.30
C MET A 295 -11.13 42.33 -43.56
N LEU A 296 -10.68 41.51 -44.52
CA LEU A 296 -9.69 41.74 -45.61
C LEU A 296 -8.29 42.27 -45.21
N THR A 297 -7.16 41.69 -45.67
CA THR A 297 -6.68 41.77 -47.08
C THR A 297 -5.59 40.72 -47.42
N SER A 298 -5.84 39.98 -48.52
CA SER A 298 -5.00 39.55 -49.67
C SER A 298 -3.49 39.19 -49.61
N ALA A 299 -3.21 38.08 -50.33
CA ALA A 299 -2.03 37.67 -51.12
C ALA A 299 -0.85 36.99 -50.36
N GLU A 300 -0.23 35.88 -50.77
CA GLU A 300 -0.26 35.01 -51.97
C GLU A 300 0.51 33.70 -51.65
N HIS A 301 0.19 32.61 -52.37
CA HIS A 301 0.98 31.39 -52.64
C HIS A 301 1.67 30.57 -51.52
N ASP A 302 1.20 29.33 -51.31
CA ASP A 302 1.97 28.14 -51.75
C ASP A 302 1.09 26.88 -51.80
N THR A 303 1.28 26.09 -52.85
CA THR A 303 0.60 24.84 -53.18
C THR A 303 1.10 23.69 -52.31
N GLY A 304 0.35 23.35 -51.25
CA GLY A 304 0.55 22.14 -50.46
C GLY A 304 -0.72 21.30 -50.42
N ARG A 305 -0.68 20.11 -51.04
CA ARG A 305 -1.69 19.04 -50.85
C ARG A 305 -2.08 18.93 -49.37
N PRO A 306 -3.35 18.76 -49.01
CA PRO A 306 -3.70 18.34 -47.65
C PRO A 306 -3.13 16.94 -47.45
N MET A 307 -2.00 16.84 -46.75
CA MET A 307 -1.58 15.59 -46.12
C MET A 307 -2.70 15.22 -45.16
N THR A 308 -3.51 14.25 -45.55
CA THR A 308 -4.47 13.62 -44.65
C THR A 308 -3.71 13.15 -43.41
N PRO A 309 -3.99 13.67 -42.20
CA PRO A 309 -3.34 13.17 -41.00
C PRO A 309 -3.61 11.67 -40.90
N SER A 310 -2.55 10.89 -40.66
CA SER A 310 -2.68 9.44 -40.57
C SER A 310 -3.76 9.11 -39.52
N LYS A 311 -4.76 8.31 -39.90
CA LYS A 311 -5.89 7.95 -39.01
C LYS A 311 -5.44 7.28 -37.70
N SER A 312 -4.19 6.81 -37.62
CA SER A 312 -3.57 6.24 -36.41
C SER A 312 -3.17 7.31 -35.39
N GLY A 313 -2.52 8.40 -35.84
CA GLY A 313 -2.05 9.48 -34.95
C GLY A 313 -3.20 10.26 -34.28
N SER A 314 -4.34 10.38 -34.97
CA SER A 314 -5.54 11.03 -34.43
C SER A 314 -6.19 10.22 -33.29
N LYS A 315 -6.25 8.88 -33.40
CA LYS A 315 -6.83 8.01 -32.36
C LYS A 315 -5.99 7.97 -31.08
N HIS A 316 -4.67 7.94 -31.23
CA HIS A 316 -3.75 8.00 -30.10
C HIS A 316 -3.88 9.33 -29.33
N ALA A 317 -3.99 10.46 -30.03
CA ALA A 317 -4.20 11.76 -29.41
C ALA A 317 -5.54 11.86 -28.65
N LEU A 318 -6.63 11.37 -29.27
CA LEU A 318 -7.95 11.28 -28.64
C LEU A 318 -7.94 10.42 -27.38
N LEU A 319 -7.23 9.29 -27.40
CA LEU A 319 -7.07 8.41 -26.24
C LEU A 319 -6.38 9.12 -25.08
N LEU A 320 -5.25 9.80 -25.33
CA LEU A 320 -4.56 10.57 -24.30
C LEU A 320 -5.44 11.70 -23.74
N GLN A 321 -6.20 12.39 -24.59
CA GLN A 321 -7.13 13.43 -24.16
C GLN A 321 -8.24 12.87 -23.28
N TRP A 322 -8.80 11.71 -23.64
CA TRP A 322 -9.81 11.02 -22.83
C TRP A 322 -9.23 10.62 -21.47
N MET A 323 -8.04 10.02 -21.43
CA MET A 323 -7.39 9.62 -20.17
C MET A 323 -7.12 10.80 -19.25
N GLU A 324 -6.72 11.94 -19.82
CA GLU A 324 -6.53 13.19 -19.09
C GLU A 324 -7.86 13.73 -18.54
N LYS A 325 -8.93 13.70 -19.34
CA LYS A 325 -10.29 14.06 -18.89
C LYS A 325 -10.74 13.17 -17.71
N GLU A 326 -10.49 11.86 -17.79
CA GLU A 326 -10.81 10.93 -16.70
C GLU A 326 -9.93 11.12 -15.45
N ARG A 327 -8.64 11.50 -15.61
CA ARG A 327 -7.80 11.92 -14.48
C ARG A 327 -8.36 13.17 -13.82
N GLN A 328 -8.70 14.19 -14.59
CA GLN A 328 -9.26 15.45 -14.06
C GLN A 328 -10.60 15.23 -13.36
N LYS A 329 -11.47 14.38 -13.91
CA LYS A 329 -12.73 13.97 -13.24
C LYS A 329 -12.45 13.32 -11.88
N ARG A 330 -11.56 12.31 -11.83
CA ARG A 330 -11.19 11.63 -10.58
C ARG A 330 -10.65 12.60 -9.53
N TYR A 331 -9.73 13.47 -9.93
CA TYR A 331 -9.19 14.52 -9.07
C TYR A 331 -10.29 15.43 -8.54
N LYS A 332 -11.12 15.98 -9.43
CA LYS A 332 -12.25 16.84 -9.06
C LYS A 332 -13.20 16.13 -8.09
N TYR A 333 -13.54 14.87 -8.34
CA TYR A 333 -14.49 14.11 -7.50
C TYR A 333 -13.95 13.87 -6.10
N PHE A 334 -12.68 13.48 -6.01
CA PHE A 334 -12.02 13.23 -4.73
C PHE A 334 -12.03 14.46 -3.82
N HIS A 335 -11.67 15.63 -4.37
CA HIS A 335 -11.63 16.87 -3.58
C HIS A 335 -13.03 17.40 -3.26
N LEU A 336 -13.95 17.40 -4.25
CA LEU A 336 -15.31 17.88 -4.01
C LEU A 336 -16.05 17.03 -2.96
N GLN A 337 -15.85 15.71 -2.95
CA GLN A 337 -16.44 14.85 -1.93
C GLN A 337 -15.88 15.16 -0.54
N ARG A 338 -14.56 15.38 -0.41
CA ARG A 338 -13.94 15.78 0.86
C ARG A 338 -14.52 17.09 1.37
N ASP A 339 -14.56 18.11 0.51
CA ASP A 339 -15.05 19.44 0.87
C ASP A 339 -16.53 19.40 1.24
N PHE A 340 -17.33 18.58 0.55
CA PHE A 340 -18.74 18.35 0.88
C PHE A 340 -18.93 17.71 2.26
N ILE A 341 -18.20 16.62 2.57
CA ILE A 341 -18.28 15.98 3.90
C ILE A 341 -17.79 16.91 5.00
N LYS A 342 -16.78 17.74 4.71
CA LYS A 342 -16.32 18.78 5.63
C LYS A 342 -17.40 19.84 5.85
N ALA A 343 -18.06 20.33 4.79
CA ALA A 343 -19.15 21.29 4.91
C ALA A 343 -20.32 20.76 5.77
N LEU A 344 -20.69 19.47 5.62
CA LEU A 344 -21.67 18.81 6.48
C LEU A 344 -21.22 18.77 7.95
N SER A 345 -19.95 18.46 8.19
CA SER A 345 -19.35 18.43 9.53
C SER A 345 -19.31 19.83 10.16
N ASP A 346 -19.01 20.85 9.36
CA ASP A 346 -18.98 22.25 9.79
C ASP A 346 -20.39 22.77 10.13
N ILE A 347 -21.44 22.32 9.43
CA ILE A 347 -22.84 22.62 9.81
C ILE A 347 -23.13 22.07 11.21
N SER A 348 -22.76 20.82 11.48
CA SER A 348 -22.90 20.21 12.81
C SER A 348 -22.15 21.01 13.89
N GLU A 349 -20.94 21.49 13.60
CA GLU A 349 -20.18 22.32 14.55
C GLU A 349 -20.76 23.72 14.74
N ARG A 350 -21.30 24.36 13.68
CA ARG A 350 -22.04 25.63 13.82
C ARG A 350 -23.30 25.47 14.66
N MET A 351 -24.05 24.38 14.47
CA MET A 351 -25.20 24.05 15.32
C MET A 351 -24.80 23.84 16.78
N ARG A 352 -23.59 23.33 17.05
CA ARG A 352 -23.08 23.19 18.41
C ARG A 352 -22.90 24.54 19.11
N ALA A 353 -22.46 25.57 18.38
CA ALA A 353 -22.24 26.92 18.91
C ALA A 353 -23.55 27.70 19.19
N VAL A 354 -24.70 27.23 18.69
CA VAL A 354 -26.00 27.85 18.94
C VAL A 354 -26.46 27.58 20.38
N ASP A 355 -26.71 28.67 21.10
CA ASP A 355 -27.29 28.72 22.44
C ASP A 355 -28.46 29.73 22.44
N PRO A 356 -29.64 29.42 23.02
CA PRO A 356 -30.07 28.14 23.59
C PRO A 356 -30.14 26.96 22.60
N PRO A 357 -29.90 25.70 23.03
CA PRO A 357 -29.95 24.54 22.15
C PRO A 357 -31.30 24.32 21.44
N GLN A 358 -32.41 24.85 21.99
CA GLN A 358 -33.72 24.74 21.35
C GLN A 358 -33.77 25.44 19.98
N ASN A 359 -32.92 26.46 19.76
CA ASN A 359 -32.89 27.22 18.52
C ASN A 359 -32.23 26.46 17.35
N ARG A 360 -31.43 25.42 17.65
CA ARG A 360 -30.69 24.64 16.63
C ARG A 360 -31.59 24.08 15.55
N LYS A 361 -32.74 23.51 15.94
CA LYS A 361 -33.71 22.92 15.00
C LYS A 361 -34.30 23.97 14.05
N ASN A 362 -34.48 25.20 14.52
CA ASN A 362 -35.07 26.27 13.73
C ASN A 362 -34.06 26.89 12.75
N LEU A 363 -32.76 26.87 13.09
CA LEU A 363 -31.69 27.44 12.28
C LEU A 363 -31.12 26.46 11.25
N LEU A 364 -31.18 25.14 11.51
CA LEU A 364 -30.67 24.10 10.60
C LEU A 364 -31.17 24.24 9.15
N PRO A 365 -32.47 24.50 8.87
CA PRO A 365 -32.93 24.65 7.49
C PRO A 365 -32.29 25.83 6.75
N GLY A 366 -31.88 26.88 7.45
CA GLY A 366 -31.15 28.01 6.87
C GLY A 366 -29.77 27.59 6.39
N GLU A 367 -29.02 26.90 7.28
CA GLU A 367 -27.69 26.35 6.97
C GLU A 367 -27.73 25.35 5.81
N LEU A 368 -28.74 24.48 5.77
CA LEU A 368 -28.88 23.48 4.70
C LEU A 368 -29.24 24.10 3.34
N LYS A 369 -29.82 25.31 3.30
CA LYS A 369 -30.09 26.03 2.03
C LYS A 369 -28.82 26.63 1.44
N GLU A 370 -27.86 27.00 2.29
CA GLU A 370 -26.56 27.54 1.87
C GLU A 370 -25.58 26.44 1.47
N LEU A 371 -25.86 25.18 1.82
CA LEU A 371 -25.03 24.03 1.45
C LEU A 371 -25.02 23.83 -0.06
N VAL A 372 -23.84 24.01 -0.66
CA VAL A 372 -23.60 23.68 -2.07
C VAL A 372 -23.39 22.17 -2.18
N ILE A 373 -24.18 21.51 -3.03
CA ILE A 373 -24.06 20.08 -3.32
C ILE A 373 -23.29 19.92 -4.62
N PRO A 374 -22.07 19.35 -4.60
CA PRO A 374 -21.33 19.05 -5.81
C PRO A 374 -22.04 18.05 -6.72
N ASP A 375 -21.83 18.15 -8.03
CA ASP A 375 -22.46 17.29 -9.04
C ASP A 375 -22.34 15.79 -8.74
N MET A 376 -21.22 15.37 -8.15
CA MET A 376 -20.85 13.98 -7.86
C MET A 376 -20.69 13.69 -6.37
N ALA A 377 -21.33 14.49 -5.51
CA ALA A 377 -21.41 14.17 -4.10
C ALA A 377 -22.20 12.86 -3.92
N TYR A 378 -21.70 11.93 -3.13
CA TYR A 378 -22.35 10.65 -2.90
C TYR A 378 -22.35 10.26 -1.42
N ILE A 379 -23.20 9.29 -1.05
CA ILE A 379 -23.25 8.76 0.31
C ILE A 379 -22.13 7.73 0.51
N PRO A 380 -21.13 7.98 1.38
CA PRO A 380 -19.97 7.11 1.53
C PRO A 380 -20.18 5.95 2.51
N LEU A 381 -21.42 5.51 2.69
CA LEU A 381 -21.79 4.48 3.67
C LEU A 381 -22.00 3.09 3.06
N GLY A 382 -21.96 2.98 1.72
CA GLY A 382 -22.01 1.70 1.02
C GLY A 382 -20.65 1.01 1.00
N ARG A 383 -20.66 -0.24 0.55
CA ARG A 383 -19.47 -1.02 0.20
C ARG A 383 -18.90 -0.57 -1.14
N VAL A 384 -17.66 -0.97 -1.43
CA VAL A 384 -17.02 -0.72 -2.73
C VAL A 384 -17.85 -1.27 -3.90
N SER A 385 -18.46 -2.44 -3.74
CA SER A 385 -19.32 -3.04 -4.79
C SER A 385 -20.72 -2.41 -4.87
N ASP A 386 -21.14 -1.64 -3.87
CA ASP A 386 -22.46 -1.03 -3.87
C ASP A 386 -22.51 0.09 -4.92
N PRO A 387 -23.66 0.29 -5.58
CA PRO A 387 -23.82 1.36 -6.57
C PRO A 387 -23.74 2.74 -5.92
N PHE A 388 -23.19 3.70 -6.66
CA PHE A 388 -23.04 5.06 -6.18
C PHE A 388 -24.40 5.75 -6.03
N CYS A 389 -24.75 6.08 -4.80
CA CYS A 389 -25.92 6.90 -4.46
C CYS A 389 -25.53 8.37 -4.47
N ARG A 390 -25.67 9.00 -5.63
CA ARG A 390 -25.33 10.40 -5.87
C ARG A 390 -26.41 11.31 -5.30
N ILE A 391 -26.01 12.25 -4.45
CA ILE A 391 -26.89 13.18 -3.76
C ILE A 391 -27.31 14.28 -4.73
N THR A 392 -28.62 14.44 -4.93
CA THR A 392 -29.18 15.49 -5.79
C THR A 392 -29.60 16.70 -4.99
N ARG A 393 -30.24 16.49 -3.84
CA ARG A 393 -30.64 17.55 -2.91
C ARG A 393 -30.71 17.06 -1.47
N VAL A 394 -30.51 17.98 -0.55
CA VAL A 394 -30.77 17.77 0.89
C VAL A 394 -32.14 18.34 1.25
N LEU A 395 -32.96 17.55 1.94
CA LEU A 395 -34.30 17.93 2.37
C LEU A 395 -34.23 18.82 3.61
N THR A 396 -34.15 20.13 3.37
CA THR A 396 -33.93 21.15 4.42
C THR A 396 -34.99 21.17 5.53
N GLY A 397 -36.22 20.71 5.25
CA GLY A 397 -37.32 20.66 6.21
C GLY A 397 -37.44 19.37 7.01
N GLU A 398 -36.75 18.30 6.61
CA GLU A 398 -36.85 16.98 7.26
C GLU A 398 -35.67 16.67 8.18
N GLY A 399 -34.60 17.48 8.11
CA GLY A 399 -33.46 17.36 8.99
C GLY A 399 -33.77 17.71 10.46
N THR A 400 -33.04 17.11 11.38
CA THR A 400 -33.12 17.43 12.81
C THR A 400 -31.76 17.43 13.48
N VAL A 401 -31.59 18.29 14.49
CA VAL A 401 -30.40 18.33 15.36
C VAL A 401 -30.75 17.65 16.67
N PHE A 402 -29.89 16.75 17.15
CA PHE A 402 -30.08 16.10 18.45
C PHE A 402 -29.60 16.99 19.60
N PHE A 403 -30.34 16.94 20.71
CA PHE A 403 -30.07 17.72 21.92
C PHE A 403 -29.05 16.99 22.81
N THR A 404 -27.78 16.97 22.42
CA THR A 404 -26.69 16.54 23.31
C THR A 404 -25.95 17.75 23.88
N HIS A 405 -25.55 17.69 25.16
CA HIS A 405 -24.95 18.83 25.87
C HIS A 405 -23.59 19.26 25.30
N SER A 406 -22.81 18.32 24.77
CA SER A 406 -21.42 18.56 24.34
C SER A 406 -21.20 18.49 22.83
N ARG A 407 -22.17 17.98 22.04
CA ARG A 407 -22.12 17.83 20.57
C ARG A 407 -23.47 18.22 19.97
N ALA A 408 -23.54 18.49 18.67
CA ALA A 408 -24.80 18.75 17.96
C ALA A 408 -24.92 17.88 16.70
N PRO A 409 -25.08 16.55 16.85
CA PRO A 409 -25.20 15.68 15.69
C PRO A 409 -26.49 16.00 14.92
N CYS A 410 -26.39 15.98 13.59
CA CYS A 410 -27.50 16.25 12.68
C CYS A 410 -27.91 14.96 11.97
N LEU A 411 -29.22 14.66 11.98
CA LEU A 411 -29.83 13.70 11.06
C LEU A 411 -30.34 14.47 9.85
N LEU A 412 -29.89 14.07 8.66
CA LEU A 412 -30.23 14.71 7.39
C LEU A 412 -30.89 13.70 6.47
N CYS A 413 -31.94 14.13 5.77
CA CYS A 413 -32.56 13.36 4.70
C CYS A 413 -32.10 13.95 3.36
N SER A 414 -31.68 13.09 2.44
CA SER A 414 -31.20 13.50 1.12
C SER A 414 -31.88 12.67 0.04
N GLU A 415 -32.16 13.30 -1.08
CA GLU A 415 -32.54 12.58 -2.28
C GLU A 415 -31.30 12.13 -3.02
N VAL A 416 -31.35 10.89 -3.48
CA VAL A 416 -30.25 10.26 -4.20
C VAL A 416 -30.74 9.66 -5.50
N ILE A 417 -29.87 9.72 -6.50
CA ILE A 417 -29.99 8.92 -7.72
C ILE A 417 -28.96 7.82 -7.62
N GLN A 418 -29.40 6.59 -7.85
CA GLN A 418 -28.51 5.44 -7.94
C GLN A 418 -27.96 5.38 -9.36
N ASP A 419 -26.68 5.68 -9.51
CA ASP A 419 -26.02 5.55 -10.80
C ASP A 419 -25.74 4.06 -11.03
N GLN A 420 -26.36 3.46 -12.06
CA GLN A 420 -26.17 2.04 -12.42
C GLN A 420 -24.84 1.82 -13.17
N VAL A 421 -23.74 2.30 -12.59
CA VAL A 421 -22.38 2.18 -13.14
C VAL A 421 -21.80 0.76 -12.92
N ASN A 422 -22.52 -0.11 -12.19
CA ASN A 422 -22.02 -1.42 -11.74
C ASN A 422 -22.53 -2.63 -12.56
N PHE A 423 -23.20 -2.45 -13.70
CA PHE A 423 -23.55 -3.56 -14.60
C PHE A 423 -22.56 -3.66 -15.77
N ALA A 424 -21.41 -4.27 -15.53
CA ALA A 424 -20.52 -4.77 -16.58
C ALA A 424 -19.92 -6.12 -16.21
#